data_AF-A0AAV5BMM3-F1
#
_entry.id   AF-A0AAV5BMM3-F1
#
_cell.length_a   1.000
_cell.length_b   1.000
_cell.length_c   1.000
_cell.angle_alpha   90.00
_cell.angle_beta   90.00
_cell.angle_gamma   90.00
#
_symmetry.space_group_name_H-M   'P 1'
#
loop_
_entity.id
_entity.type
_entity.pdbx_description
1 polymer ?
#
loop_
_entity_poly.entity_id
_entity_poly.type
_entity_poly.pdbx_seq_one_letter_code
_entity_poly.pdbx_strand_id
1 'polypeptide(L)'
;MARGIAQAVSFGGRGTVGWCSYRRATVAVCLGNLVAALLVLRSLTSHASFAPPAPNLGEVVQYTEEQIRMVEESIRIRREAEPVELVQAVKKLLKVFVREEKRRKELPLMLKQKVSYDIVGRLRHLGDNSSVTEQRGSMHIWFQTKAIESWRFETLKDIRHASTQSQSNLGLSGDEARMLKRALEFNWHMLMEDIGLFIPEEVMNVEHDDKPENEPEEEEIIAGPPLSPQCNVELHTDYGGAAVRWGLTHHKESAADCCQACLDQAKNAKPGEMKCNIWVYCPSEFGCYSPDKYEHKHQECWLKQDDHPKLNFKDKYSESYRDSHPTAPVVVPWMSGVVSA
;
A
#
# COMPACT_ATOMS: atom_id res chain seq x y z
N MET A 1 103.66 7.00 -40.64
CA MET A 1 102.91 7.71 -41.69
C MET A 1 101.51 7.96 -41.13
N ALA A 2 101.17 9.17 -40.65
CA ALA A 2 100.69 10.31 -41.45
C ALA A 2 99.61 9.84 -42.44
N ARG A 3 98.36 10.31 -42.48
CA ARG A 3 97.65 11.49 -41.97
C ARG A 3 96.14 11.20 -42.03
N GLY A 4 95.34 11.98 -41.32
CA GLY A 4 93.93 12.20 -41.66
C GLY A 4 93.21 12.96 -40.56
N ILE A 5 93.35 14.29 -40.60
CA ILE A 5 92.79 15.26 -39.67
C ILE A 5 91.39 15.66 -40.16
N ALA A 6 90.41 15.73 -39.26
CA ALA A 6 89.34 16.72 -39.33
C ALA A 6 88.77 17.00 -37.92
N GLN A 7 89.22 18.12 -37.33
CA GLN A 7 88.43 19.01 -36.46
C GLN A 7 87.58 19.92 -37.37
N ALA A 8 86.47 20.56 -37.01
CA ALA A 8 85.83 20.90 -35.74
C ALA A 8 84.29 20.86 -35.97
N VAL A 9 83.39 20.93 -34.99
CA VAL A 9 83.07 22.12 -34.18
C VAL A 9 82.38 21.67 -32.87
N SER A 10 82.69 22.40 -31.79
CA SER A 10 82.23 22.22 -30.42
C SER A 10 81.25 23.32 -30.00
N PHE A 11 80.64 23.10 -28.82
CA PHE A 11 79.74 23.91 -27.98
C PHE A 11 78.25 23.76 -28.29
N GLY A 12 77.38 23.32 -27.39
CA GLY A 12 77.54 23.01 -25.96
C GLY A 12 76.17 23.06 -25.27
N GLY A 13 75.87 22.08 -24.41
CA GLY A 13 74.65 22.05 -23.60
C GLY A 13 74.54 20.80 -22.73
N ARG A 14 75.03 20.90 -21.48
CA ARG A 14 75.02 19.94 -20.35
C ARG A 14 73.73 19.10 -20.26
N GLY A 15 73.77 17.79 -20.01
CA GLY A 15 73.95 17.17 -18.68
C GLY A 15 72.60 17.13 -17.93
N THR A 16 72.07 16.08 -17.31
CA THR A 16 72.58 14.82 -16.78
C THR A 16 71.38 13.92 -16.44
N VAL A 17 71.59 12.60 -16.53
CA VAL A 17 71.04 11.49 -15.74
C VAL A 17 70.09 11.85 -14.57
N GLY A 18 68.96 11.15 -14.43
CA GLY A 18 68.28 11.09 -13.13
C GLY A 18 66.87 10.49 -13.09
N TRP A 19 66.79 9.17 -12.90
CA TRP A 19 65.78 8.50 -12.07
C TRP A 19 64.29 8.83 -12.34
N CYS A 20 63.65 8.06 -13.22
CA CYS A 20 62.20 7.88 -13.22
C CYS A 20 61.80 7.18 -11.91
N SER A 21 61.66 7.96 -10.85
CA SER A 21 61.27 7.48 -9.53
C SER A 21 59.83 7.00 -9.60
N TYR A 22 59.62 5.71 -9.35
CA TYR A 22 58.33 5.04 -9.15
C TYR A 22 57.32 5.92 -8.40
N ARG A 23 57.80 6.74 -7.47
CA ARG A 23 57.05 7.76 -6.73
C ARG A 23 56.26 8.74 -7.60
N ARG A 24 56.80 9.21 -8.73
CA ARG A 24 56.09 10.12 -9.66
C ARG A 24 54.98 9.39 -10.44
N ALA A 25 55.23 8.14 -10.82
CA ALA A 25 54.22 7.30 -11.46
C ALA A 25 53.09 6.96 -10.49
N THR A 26 53.40 6.62 -9.24
CA THR A 26 52.40 6.39 -8.18
C THR A 26 51.57 7.64 -7.92
N VAL A 27 52.19 8.82 -7.85
CA VAL A 27 51.45 10.09 -7.69
C VAL A 27 50.52 10.37 -8.87
N ALA A 28 50.95 10.10 -10.11
CA ALA A 28 50.10 10.26 -11.29
C ALA A 28 48.89 9.30 -11.28
N VAL A 29 49.11 8.04 -10.90
CA VAL A 29 48.02 7.05 -10.76
C VAL A 29 47.07 7.44 -9.63
N CYS A 30 47.58 7.91 -8.48
CA CYS A 30 46.76 8.41 -7.38
C CYS A 30 45.93 9.63 -7.79
N LEU A 31 46.50 10.57 -8.56
CA LEU A 31 45.76 11.72 -9.09
C LEU A 31 44.68 11.29 -10.08
N GLY A 32 44.96 10.33 -10.96
CA GLY A 32 43.97 9.76 -11.87
C GLY A 32 42.80 9.11 -11.13
N ASN A 33 43.11 8.31 -10.09
CA ASN A 33 42.08 7.69 -9.24
C ASN A 33 41.28 8.73 -8.45
N LEU A 34 41.91 9.81 -8.00
CA LEU A 34 41.21 10.91 -7.31
C LEU A 34 40.24 11.62 -8.25
N VAL A 35 40.65 11.89 -9.50
CA VAL A 35 39.78 12.49 -10.52
C VAL A 35 38.63 11.55 -10.88
N ALA A 36 38.89 10.25 -11.05
CA ALA A 36 37.86 9.26 -11.29
C ALA A 36 36.85 9.19 -10.13
N ALA A 37 37.32 9.18 -8.88
CA ALA A 37 36.47 9.22 -7.69
C ALA A 37 35.62 10.49 -7.63
N LEU A 38 36.18 11.65 -7.97
CA LEU A 38 35.44 12.92 -8.03
C LEU A 38 34.40 12.95 -9.16
N LEU A 39 34.67 12.31 -10.31
CA LEU A 39 33.71 12.18 -11.40
C LEU A 39 32.55 11.24 -11.03
N VAL A 40 32.84 10.12 -10.36
CA VAL A 40 31.81 9.21 -9.84
C VAL A 40 31.00 9.89 -8.74
N LEU A 41 31.64 10.60 -7.81
CA LEU A 41 30.93 11.43 -6.82
C LEU A 41 30.04 12.45 -7.52
N ARG A 42 30.55 13.14 -8.54
CA ARG A 42 29.77 14.13 -9.30
C ARG A 42 28.57 13.48 -9.97
N SER A 43 28.70 12.29 -10.59
CA SER A 43 27.54 11.58 -11.16
C SER A 43 26.53 11.15 -10.11
N LEU A 44 26.99 10.70 -8.94
CA LEU A 44 26.13 10.32 -7.82
C LEU A 44 25.43 11.55 -7.20
N THR A 45 26.10 12.68 -7.09
CA THR A 45 25.49 13.95 -6.64
C THR A 45 24.68 14.64 -7.73
N SER A 46 24.87 14.30 -9.01
CA SER A 46 24.01 14.77 -10.11
C SER A 46 22.63 14.13 -10.04
N HIS A 47 22.48 12.96 -9.42
CA HIS A 47 21.17 12.36 -9.15
C HIS A 47 20.45 13.02 -7.96
N ALA A 48 21.15 13.83 -7.15
CA ALA A 48 20.54 14.75 -6.18
C ALA A 48 20.06 16.07 -6.82
N SER A 49 20.20 16.21 -8.16
CA SER A 49 19.65 17.34 -8.93
C SER A 49 18.30 17.04 -9.59
N PHE A 50 17.63 15.94 -9.20
CA PHE A 50 16.20 15.71 -9.46
C PHE A 50 15.28 16.31 -8.38
N ALA A 51 15.78 17.28 -7.61
CA ALA A 51 14.89 18.27 -7.04
C ALA A 51 14.47 19.18 -8.21
N PRO A 52 13.16 19.44 -8.43
CA PRO A 52 12.77 20.46 -9.39
C PRO A 52 13.56 21.74 -9.10
N PRO A 53 14.03 22.48 -10.12
CA PRO A 53 14.71 23.75 -9.87
C PRO A 53 13.83 24.56 -8.92
N ALA A 54 14.41 25.01 -7.80
CA ALA A 54 13.72 25.93 -6.91
C ALA A 54 13.15 27.05 -7.79
N PRO A 55 11.84 27.33 -7.71
CA PRO A 55 11.23 28.32 -8.58
C PRO A 55 12.05 29.60 -8.44
N ASN A 56 12.44 30.17 -9.59
CA ASN A 56 13.17 31.43 -9.63
C ASN A 56 12.48 32.38 -8.65
N LEU A 57 13.24 32.92 -7.68
CA LEU A 57 12.76 33.82 -6.62
C LEU A 57 12.31 35.20 -7.15
N GLY A 58 11.80 35.24 -8.38
CA GLY A 58 11.33 36.42 -9.10
C GLY A 58 10.34 36.10 -10.22
N GLU A 59 9.92 34.84 -10.40
CA GLU A 59 8.79 34.52 -11.28
C GLU A 59 7.53 34.57 -10.42
N VAL A 60 6.97 35.78 -10.30
CA VAL A 60 5.63 35.96 -9.76
C VAL A 60 4.70 35.23 -10.74
N VAL A 61 4.26 34.03 -10.37
CA VAL A 61 3.19 33.34 -11.08
C VAL A 61 1.99 34.30 -11.05
N GLN A 62 1.72 34.95 -12.17
CA GLN A 62 0.58 35.84 -12.30
C GLN A 62 -0.66 34.96 -12.43
N TYR A 63 -1.30 34.70 -11.30
CA TYR A 63 -2.62 34.09 -11.25
C TYR A 63 -3.65 35.07 -11.80
N THR A 64 -4.63 34.57 -12.54
CA THR A 64 -5.78 35.40 -12.96
C THR A 64 -6.63 35.76 -11.74
N GLU A 65 -7.39 36.86 -11.82
CA GLU A 65 -8.31 37.26 -10.72
C GLU A 65 -9.29 36.13 -10.37
N GLU A 66 -9.79 35.39 -11.37
CA GLU A 66 -10.60 34.20 -11.16
C GLU A 66 -9.89 33.11 -10.36
N GLN A 67 -8.61 32.83 -10.66
CA GLN A 67 -7.83 31.82 -9.92
C GLN A 67 -7.61 32.23 -8.47
N ILE A 68 -7.32 33.52 -8.22
CA ILE A 68 -7.19 34.06 -6.86
C ILE A 68 -8.52 33.93 -6.12
N ARG A 69 -9.64 34.30 -6.77
CA ARG A 69 -10.98 34.19 -6.18
C ARG A 69 -11.33 32.74 -5.81
N MET A 70 -11.02 31.77 -6.68
CA MET A 70 -11.23 30.34 -6.40
C MET A 70 -10.39 29.85 -5.22
N VAL A 71 -9.13 30.30 -5.12
CA VAL A 71 -8.25 29.96 -4.00
C VAL A 71 -8.79 30.54 -2.69
N GLU A 72 -9.17 31.83 -2.67
CA GLU A 72 -9.74 32.48 -1.50
C GLU A 72 -11.05 31.83 -1.04
N GLU A 73 -11.90 31.44 -2.00
CA GLU A 73 -13.13 30.73 -1.73
C GLU A 73 -12.88 29.34 -1.14
N SER A 74 -11.93 28.58 -1.70
CA SER A 74 -11.54 27.28 -1.14
C SER A 74 -11.03 27.40 0.31
N ILE A 75 -10.27 28.46 0.61
CA ILE A 75 -9.74 28.71 1.96
C ILE A 75 -10.88 29.08 2.91
N ARG A 76 -11.84 29.90 2.48
CA ARG A 76 -13.02 30.24 3.27
C ARG A 76 -13.86 29.01 3.60
N ILE A 77 -14.17 28.18 2.61
CA ILE A 77 -14.92 26.94 2.80
C ILE A 77 -14.22 26.03 3.82
N ARG A 78 -12.89 25.85 3.70
CA ARG A 78 -12.12 25.02 4.65
C ARG A 78 -12.13 25.58 6.09
N ARG A 79 -12.11 26.91 6.25
CA ARG A 79 -12.19 27.56 7.57
C ARG A 79 -13.57 27.44 8.20
N GLU A 80 -14.62 27.55 7.39
CA GLU A 80 -16.01 27.39 7.84
C GLU A 80 -16.34 25.92 8.14
N ALA A 81 -15.71 24.98 7.42
CA ALA A 81 -15.82 23.55 7.66
C ALA A 81 -14.94 23.03 8.81
N GLU A 82 -14.08 23.87 9.41
CA GLU A 82 -13.28 23.45 10.56
C GLU A 82 -14.21 23.14 11.74
N PRO A 83 -14.21 21.91 12.29
CA PRO A 83 -15.11 21.55 13.37
C PRO A 83 -14.59 22.11 14.70
N VAL A 84 -14.72 23.43 14.88
CA VAL A 84 -14.18 24.20 16.01
C VAL A 84 -14.66 23.62 17.35
N GLU A 85 -15.92 23.21 17.43
CA GLU A 85 -16.49 22.60 18.64
C GLU A 85 -15.81 21.28 18.99
N LEU A 86 -15.57 20.42 17.99
CA LEU A 86 -14.87 19.15 18.17
C LEU A 86 -13.41 19.39 18.61
N VAL A 87 -12.71 20.31 17.95
CA VAL A 87 -11.33 20.67 18.31
C VAL A 87 -11.27 21.20 19.74
N GLN A 88 -12.24 22.01 20.16
CA GLN A 88 -12.33 22.49 21.55
C GLN A 88 -12.67 21.36 22.53
N ALA A 89 -13.56 20.44 22.18
CA ALA A 89 -13.90 19.28 23.00
C ALA A 89 -12.68 18.37 23.21
N VAL A 90 -11.94 18.06 22.14
CA VAL A 90 -10.70 17.29 22.19
C VAL A 90 -9.66 18.01 23.07
N LYS A 91 -9.47 19.32 22.91
CA LYS A 91 -8.56 20.10 23.78
C LYS A 91 -8.96 20.05 25.26
N LYS A 92 -10.27 20.04 25.57
CA LYS A 92 -10.76 19.88 26.95
C LYS A 92 -10.46 18.47 27.48
N LEU A 93 -10.73 17.44 26.69
CA LEU A 93 -10.43 16.04 27.04
C LEU A 93 -8.94 15.83 27.30
N LEU A 94 -8.07 16.35 26.42
CA LEU A 94 -6.62 16.29 26.61
C LEU A 94 -6.18 16.91 27.94
N LYS A 95 -6.75 18.05 28.34
CA LYS A 95 -6.48 18.66 29.66
C LYS A 95 -6.93 17.77 30.82
N VAL A 96 -8.04 17.05 30.68
CA VAL A 96 -8.52 16.08 31.67
C VAL A 96 -7.55 14.92 31.77
N PHE A 97 -7.16 14.30 30.64
CA PHE A 97 -6.20 13.20 30.63
C PHE A 97 -4.85 13.58 31.26
N VAL A 98 -4.28 14.74 30.91
CA VAL A 98 -3.02 15.23 31.51
C VAL A 98 -3.15 15.43 33.03
N ARG A 99 -4.33 15.84 33.52
CA ARG A 99 -4.58 15.99 34.96
C ARG A 99 -4.70 14.64 35.65
N GLU A 100 -5.30 13.66 35.00
CA GLU A 100 -5.44 12.30 35.53
C GLU A 100 -4.10 11.57 35.56
N GLU A 101 -3.29 11.72 34.52
CA GLU A 101 -1.92 11.19 34.46
C GLU A 101 -1.06 11.73 35.61
N LYS A 102 -1.18 13.02 35.96
CA LYS A 102 -0.49 13.60 37.14
C LYS A 102 -0.99 13.06 38.49
N ARG A 103 -2.20 12.52 38.55
CA ARG A 103 -2.78 11.90 39.76
C ARG A 103 -2.48 10.39 39.83
N ARG A 104 -1.76 9.85 38.85
CA ARG A 104 -1.35 8.45 38.76
C ARG A 104 -0.53 8.08 39.99
N LYS A 105 -0.89 6.93 40.58
CA LYS A 105 0.00 6.16 41.43
C LYS A 105 0.24 4.86 40.72
N GLU A 106 1.46 4.62 40.28
CA GLU A 106 1.82 3.33 39.69
C GLU A 106 1.60 2.22 40.71
N LEU A 107 1.11 1.07 40.21
CA LEU A 107 1.00 -0.12 41.05
C LEU A 107 2.42 -0.62 41.37
N PRO A 108 2.68 -1.03 42.63
CA PRO A 108 3.95 -1.66 42.98
C PRO A 108 4.21 -2.88 42.10
N LEU A 109 5.48 -3.12 41.76
CA LEU A 109 5.89 -4.23 40.89
C LEU A 109 5.33 -5.59 41.37
N MET A 110 5.35 -5.84 42.68
CA MET A 110 4.81 -7.06 43.28
C MET A 110 3.31 -7.25 42.98
N LEU A 111 2.55 -6.15 42.99
CA LEU A 111 1.11 -6.20 42.71
C LEU A 111 0.85 -6.40 41.21
N LYS A 112 1.64 -5.77 40.34
CA LYS A 112 1.61 -6.02 38.89
C LYS A 112 1.88 -7.48 38.56
N GLN A 113 2.90 -8.08 39.19
CA GLN A 113 3.24 -9.50 39.02
C GLN A 113 2.11 -10.42 39.50
N LYS A 114 1.54 -10.15 40.69
CA LYS A 114 0.43 -10.95 41.23
C LYS A 114 -0.79 -10.94 40.30
N VAL A 115 -1.14 -9.77 39.76
CA VAL A 115 -2.21 -9.62 38.76
C VAL A 115 -1.88 -10.38 37.48
N SER A 116 -0.65 -10.25 36.98
CA SER A 116 -0.21 -10.91 35.74
C SER A 116 -0.33 -12.44 35.85
N TYR A 117 0.15 -13.02 36.95
CA TYR A 117 0.10 -14.47 37.17
C TYR A 117 -1.33 -14.99 37.24
N ASP A 118 -2.24 -14.24 37.87
CA ASP A 118 -3.64 -14.63 38.01
C ASP A 118 -4.37 -14.61 36.66
N ILE A 119 -4.16 -13.55 35.85
CA ILE A 119 -4.72 -13.45 34.50
C ILE A 119 -4.17 -14.57 33.59
N VAL A 120 -2.86 -14.81 33.59
CA VAL A 120 -2.24 -15.91 32.82
C VAL A 120 -2.80 -17.26 33.26
N GLY A 121 -3.02 -17.44 34.56
CA GLY A 121 -3.70 -18.61 35.10
C GLY A 121 -5.09 -18.79 34.47
N ARG A 122 -5.92 -17.74 34.48
CA ARG A 122 -7.28 -17.80 33.90
C ARG A 122 -7.25 -18.10 32.39
N LEU A 123 -6.34 -17.49 31.65
CA LEU A 123 -6.19 -17.72 30.21
C LEU A 123 -5.75 -19.15 29.88
N ARG A 124 -4.89 -19.77 30.71
CA ARG A 124 -4.47 -21.16 30.50
C ARG A 124 -5.62 -22.16 30.67
N HIS A 125 -6.46 -21.95 31.67
CA HIS A 125 -7.64 -22.81 31.90
C HIS A 125 -8.67 -22.73 30.77
N LEU A 126 -8.72 -21.63 30.02
CA LEU A 126 -9.54 -21.56 28.80
C LEU A 126 -8.99 -22.43 27.67
N GLY A 127 -7.66 -22.48 27.55
CA GLY A 127 -6.97 -23.28 26.53
C GLY A 127 -7.18 -24.78 26.73
N ASP A 128 -7.05 -25.26 27.97
CA ASP A 128 -7.13 -26.69 28.32
C ASP A 128 -8.53 -27.30 28.12
N ASN A 129 -9.59 -26.47 28.15
CA ASN A 129 -10.98 -26.91 27.93
C ASN A 129 -11.42 -26.87 26.46
N SER A 130 -10.56 -26.41 25.54
CA SER A 130 -10.90 -26.26 24.12
C SER A 130 -10.39 -27.44 23.27
N SER A 131 -11.04 -28.60 23.40
CA SER A 131 -10.96 -29.60 22.33
C SER A 131 -11.82 -29.11 21.15
N VAL A 132 -11.18 -29.00 19.98
CA VAL A 132 -11.79 -28.71 18.68
C VAL A 132 -12.31 -27.26 18.50
N THR A 133 -11.57 -26.46 17.73
CA THR A 133 -12.05 -25.94 16.43
C THR A 133 -10.94 -25.13 15.76
N GLU A 134 -10.61 -25.61 14.56
CA GLU A 134 -9.69 -25.03 13.60
C GLU A 134 -10.43 -23.88 12.87
N GLN A 135 -10.64 -22.77 13.57
CA GLN A 135 -11.18 -21.51 13.05
C GLN A 135 -10.78 -20.39 14.01
N ARG A 136 -9.45 -20.18 14.15
CA ARG A 136 -8.87 -19.89 15.47
C ARG A 136 -8.23 -18.51 15.66
N GLY A 137 -8.47 -17.54 14.77
CA GLY A 137 -7.97 -16.16 14.90
C GLY A 137 -8.89 -15.27 15.73
N SER A 138 -9.92 -14.71 15.08
CA SER A 138 -10.85 -13.73 15.68
C SER A 138 -11.67 -14.31 16.83
N MET A 139 -12.23 -15.52 16.66
CA MET A 139 -12.98 -16.22 17.73
C MET A 139 -12.13 -16.40 19.00
N HIS A 140 -10.85 -16.72 18.85
CA HIS A 140 -9.94 -16.92 19.99
C HIS A 140 -9.63 -15.61 20.72
N ILE A 141 -9.42 -14.51 19.99
CA ILE A 141 -9.21 -13.16 20.57
C ILE A 141 -10.44 -12.72 21.36
N TRP A 142 -11.64 -12.92 20.80
CA TRP A 142 -12.90 -12.63 21.48
C TRP A 142 -13.04 -13.39 22.80
N PHE A 143 -12.77 -14.70 22.81
CA PHE A 143 -12.84 -15.51 24.03
C PHE A 143 -11.85 -15.07 25.12
N GLN A 144 -10.61 -14.72 24.73
CA GLN A 144 -9.61 -14.20 25.68
C GLN A 144 -10.06 -12.87 26.29
N THR A 145 -10.56 -11.95 25.45
CA THR A 145 -11.08 -10.65 25.89
C THR A 145 -12.21 -10.83 26.91
N LYS A 146 -13.18 -11.70 26.60
CA LYS A 146 -14.31 -11.98 27.49
C LYS A 146 -13.89 -12.56 28.83
N ALA A 147 -12.90 -13.45 28.84
CA ALA A 147 -12.42 -14.02 30.09
C ALA A 147 -11.69 -13.00 30.98
N ILE A 148 -10.93 -12.09 30.37
CA ILE A 148 -10.25 -11.01 31.11
C ILE A 148 -11.26 -9.99 31.63
N GLU A 149 -12.27 -9.62 30.84
CA GLU A 149 -13.37 -8.76 31.31
C GLU A 149 -14.11 -9.38 32.49
N SER A 150 -14.40 -10.68 32.41
CA SER A 150 -15.03 -11.43 33.50
C SER A 150 -14.15 -11.44 34.75
N TRP A 151 -12.86 -11.71 34.59
CA TRP A 151 -11.88 -11.66 35.70
C TRP A 151 -11.84 -10.29 36.36
N ARG A 152 -11.85 -9.19 35.58
CA ARG A 152 -11.88 -7.82 36.10
C ARG A 152 -13.12 -7.60 36.95
N PHE A 153 -14.28 -8.06 36.49
CA PHE A 153 -15.54 -7.92 37.21
C PHE A 153 -15.56 -8.73 38.51
N GLU A 154 -15.13 -9.99 38.46
CA GLU A 154 -14.99 -10.88 39.62
C GLU A 154 -14.04 -10.27 40.66
N THR A 155 -12.86 -9.80 40.24
CA THR A 155 -11.86 -9.20 41.12
C THR A 155 -12.35 -7.91 41.78
N LEU A 156 -13.07 -7.05 41.04
CA LEU A 156 -13.69 -5.85 41.60
C LEU A 156 -14.77 -6.18 42.63
N LYS A 157 -15.58 -7.21 42.37
CA LYS A 157 -16.59 -7.69 43.30
C LYS A 157 -15.92 -8.22 44.58
N ASP A 158 -14.88 -9.03 44.45
CA ASP A 158 -14.11 -9.56 45.57
C ASP A 158 -13.49 -8.46 46.43
N ILE A 159 -12.86 -7.45 45.81
CA ILE A 159 -12.28 -6.32 46.56
C ILE A 159 -13.36 -5.53 47.31
N ARG A 160 -14.57 -5.37 46.74
CA ARG A 160 -15.69 -4.71 47.42
C ARG A 160 -16.18 -5.52 48.62
N HIS A 161 -16.28 -6.84 48.51
CA HIS A 161 -16.70 -7.72 49.60
C HIS A 161 -15.61 -7.95 50.65
N ALA A 162 -14.32 -7.94 50.27
CA ALA A 162 -13.20 -8.08 51.19
C ALA A 162 -13.04 -6.85 52.11
N SER A 163 -13.64 -5.72 51.76
CA SER A 163 -13.79 -4.57 52.66
C SER A 163 -14.74 -4.85 53.84
N THR A 164 -15.54 -5.93 53.77
CA THR A 164 -16.50 -6.36 54.80
C THR A 164 -16.13 -7.68 55.48
N GLN A 165 -15.32 -8.54 54.85
CA GLN A 165 -14.78 -9.78 55.42
C GLN A 165 -13.29 -9.86 55.09
N SER A 166 -12.43 -9.90 56.10
CA SER A 166 -10.98 -9.63 56.06
C SER A 166 -10.08 -10.56 55.20
N GLN A 167 -10.58 -11.22 54.16
CA GLN A 167 -9.79 -12.04 53.24
C GLN A 167 -10.19 -11.78 51.78
N SER A 168 -9.19 -11.50 50.94
CA SER A 168 -9.32 -11.43 49.49
C SER A 168 -8.69 -12.66 48.85
N ASN A 169 -9.24 -13.14 47.74
CA ASN A 169 -8.72 -14.31 47.00
C ASN A 169 -7.26 -14.13 46.55
N LEU A 170 -6.86 -12.89 46.26
CA LEU A 170 -5.50 -12.51 45.90
C LEU A 170 -4.58 -12.28 47.11
N GLY A 171 -5.05 -12.42 48.36
CA GLY A 171 -4.26 -12.17 49.56
C GLY A 171 -3.66 -10.76 49.59
N LEU A 172 -4.47 -9.75 49.27
CA LEU A 172 -4.08 -8.34 49.21
C LEU A 172 -4.20 -7.69 50.59
N SER A 173 -3.25 -6.82 50.92
CA SER A 173 -3.40 -5.86 52.01
C SER A 173 -4.47 -4.82 51.67
N GLY A 174 -5.00 -4.12 52.68
CA GLY A 174 -6.04 -3.12 52.48
C GLY A 174 -5.63 -1.96 51.55
N ASP A 175 -4.36 -1.57 51.57
CA ASP A 175 -3.84 -0.53 50.68
C ASP A 175 -3.63 -1.05 49.25
N GLU A 176 -3.12 -2.27 49.08
CA GLU A 176 -3.00 -2.92 47.77
C GLU A 176 -4.37 -3.12 47.11
N ALA A 177 -5.38 -3.54 47.88
CA ALA A 177 -6.75 -3.69 47.40
C ALA A 177 -7.33 -2.33 46.96
N ARG A 178 -7.06 -1.26 47.69
CA ARG A 178 -7.50 0.11 47.32
C ARG A 178 -6.82 0.59 46.04
N MET A 179 -5.52 0.32 45.88
CA MET A 179 -4.75 0.67 44.67
C MET A 179 -5.23 -0.13 43.46
N LEU A 180 -5.40 -1.44 43.61
CA LEU A 180 -5.88 -2.33 42.54
C LEU A 180 -7.31 -1.98 42.13
N LYS A 181 -8.21 -1.70 43.08
CA LYS A 181 -9.58 -1.24 42.77
C LYS A 181 -9.57 -0.02 41.86
N ARG A 182 -8.77 1.00 42.19
CA ARG A 182 -8.67 2.22 41.37
C ARG A 182 -8.12 1.93 39.99
N ALA A 183 -7.12 1.05 39.88
CA ALA A 183 -6.58 0.65 38.59
C ALA A 183 -7.60 -0.11 37.74
N LEU A 184 -8.33 -1.06 38.33
CA LEU A 184 -9.35 -1.82 37.63
C LEU A 184 -10.58 -0.98 37.27
N GLU A 185 -11.00 0.00 38.07
CA GLU A 185 -12.16 0.86 37.76
C GLU A 185 -11.83 1.96 36.75
N PHE A 186 -10.69 2.65 36.92
CA PHE A 186 -10.41 3.90 36.22
C PHE A 186 -9.19 3.84 35.28
N ASN A 187 -8.21 2.96 35.53
CA ASN A 187 -6.97 2.89 34.76
C ASN A 187 -6.77 1.50 34.10
N TRP A 188 -7.85 0.91 33.62
CA TRP A 188 -7.83 -0.49 33.14
C TRP A 188 -6.89 -0.70 31.96
N HIS A 189 -6.98 0.13 30.92
CA HIS A 189 -6.12 0.03 29.74
C HIS A 189 -4.64 0.19 30.10
N MET A 190 -4.31 1.20 30.91
CA MET A 190 -2.93 1.42 31.36
C MET A 190 -2.41 0.30 32.27
N LEU A 191 -3.28 -0.34 33.08
CA LEU A 191 -2.90 -1.53 33.85
C LEU A 191 -2.52 -2.67 32.91
N MET A 192 -3.30 -2.89 31.84
CA MET A 192 -3.04 -3.91 30.83
C MET A 192 -1.71 -3.66 30.10
N GLU A 193 -1.42 -2.42 29.73
CA GLU A 193 -0.13 -2.02 29.17
C GLU A 193 1.03 -2.25 30.17
N ASP A 194 0.86 -1.82 31.42
CA ASP A 194 1.87 -1.94 32.49
C ASP A 194 2.22 -3.40 32.83
N ILE A 195 1.31 -4.34 32.59
CA ILE A 195 1.52 -5.79 32.78
C ILE A 195 1.85 -6.52 31.46
N GLY A 196 1.99 -5.79 30.36
CA GLY A 196 2.36 -6.34 29.05
C GLY A 196 1.27 -7.18 28.39
N LEU A 197 0.00 -7.01 28.78
CA LEU A 197 -1.13 -7.66 28.13
C LEU A 197 -1.69 -6.75 27.04
N PHE A 198 -1.15 -6.91 25.83
CA PHE A 198 -1.70 -6.29 24.63
C PHE A 198 -2.61 -7.29 23.90
N ILE A 199 -3.91 -7.00 23.86
CA ILE A 199 -4.88 -7.71 23.03
C ILE A 199 -5.24 -6.75 21.90
N PRO A 200 -4.99 -7.11 20.63
CA PRO A 200 -5.42 -6.29 19.51
C PRO A 200 -6.93 -6.08 19.57
N GLU A 201 -7.38 -4.82 19.55
CA GLU A 201 -8.80 -4.54 19.38
C GLU A 201 -9.23 -5.05 18.00
N GLU A 202 -10.35 -5.79 17.95
CA GLU A 202 -11.00 -6.08 16.68
C GLU A 202 -11.54 -4.76 16.12
N VAL A 203 -10.78 -4.16 15.21
CA VAL A 203 -11.30 -3.09 14.36
C VAL A 203 -12.26 -3.76 13.39
N MET A 204 -13.55 -3.79 13.76
CA MET A 204 -14.58 -4.04 12.76
C MET A 204 -14.56 -2.84 11.81
N ASN A 205 -13.86 -3.00 10.69
CA ASN A 205 -14.00 -2.08 9.56
C ASN A 205 -15.44 -2.25 9.05
N VAL A 206 -16.35 -1.46 9.60
CA VAL A 206 -17.63 -1.23 8.93
C VAL A 206 -17.30 -0.26 7.83
N GLU A 207 -17.13 -0.81 6.62
CA GLU A 207 -17.04 0.00 5.41
C GLU A 207 -18.36 0.77 5.32
N HIS A 208 -18.30 2.05 5.72
CA HIS A 208 -19.43 2.93 5.52
C HIS A 208 -19.37 3.31 4.05
N ASP A 209 -20.35 2.85 3.28
CA ASP A 209 -20.56 3.32 1.92
C ASP A 209 -21.06 4.77 2.04
N ASP A 210 -20.13 5.70 2.23
CA ASP A 210 -20.38 7.16 2.26
C ASP A 210 -20.80 7.68 0.87
N LYS A 211 -21.01 6.78 -0.10
CA LYS A 211 -21.49 7.10 -1.43
C LYS A 211 -22.97 7.53 -1.34
N PRO A 212 -23.31 8.78 -1.71
CA PRO A 212 -24.69 9.21 -1.75
C PRO A 212 -25.47 8.37 -2.77
N GLU A 213 -26.68 7.95 -2.41
CA GLU A 213 -27.57 7.02 -3.14
C GLU A 213 -27.92 7.44 -4.59
N ASN A 214 -27.47 8.63 -5.04
CA ASN A 214 -27.79 9.25 -6.34
C ASN A 214 -26.57 9.81 -7.08
N GLU A 215 -25.33 9.47 -6.70
CA GLU A 215 -24.19 9.80 -7.56
C GLU A 215 -24.11 8.80 -8.73
N PRO A 216 -24.09 9.26 -9.99
CA PRO A 216 -23.78 8.38 -11.11
C PRO A 216 -22.42 7.74 -10.83
N GLU A 217 -22.32 6.43 -11.03
CA GLU A 217 -21.04 5.73 -10.98
C GLU A 217 -20.03 6.53 -11.80
N GLU A 218 -18.86 6.82 -11.23
CA GLU A 218 -17.79 7.49 -11.96
C GLU A 218 -17.54 6.67 -13.24
N GLU A 219 -17.99 7.18 -14.38
CA GLU A 219 -17.83 6.51 -15.66
C GLU A 219 -16.33 6.37 -15.89
N GLU A 220 -15.82 5.14 -15.77
CA GLU A 220 -14.41 4.86 -16.00
C GLU A 220 -14.08 5.30 -17.44
N ILE A 221 -13.18 6.28 -17.57
CA ILE A 221 -12.90 6.94 -18.84
C ILE A 221 -12.26 5.92 -19.80
N ILE A 222 -13.00 5.53 -20.84
CA ILE A 222 -12.49 4.65 -21.89
C ILE A 222 -11.57 5.46 -22.81
N ALA A 223 -10.29 5.07 -22.88
CA ALA A 223 -9.33 5.71 -23.76
C ALA A 223 -9.63 5.43 -25.25
N GLY A 224 -9.58 6.47 -26.07
CA GLY A 224 -9.73 6.38 -27.53
C GLY A 224 -11.03 6.97 -28.06
N PRO A 225 -11.38 6.67 -29.33
CA PRO A 225 -12.65 7.10 -29.93
C PRO A 225 -13.86 6.53 -29.17
N PRO A 226 -15.02 7.21 -29.21
CA PRO A 226 -16.24 6.72 -28.58
C PRO A 226 -16.68 5.38 -29.21
N LEU A 227 -17.09 4.44 -28.36
CA LEU A 227 -17.61 3.15 -28.78
C LEU A 227 -19.01 3.30 -29.38
N SER A 228 -19.27 2.56 -30.47
CA SER A 228 -20.61 2.46 -31.04
C SER A 228 -21.55 1.69 -30.10
N PRO A 229 -22.83 2.05 -29.99
CA PRO A 229 -23.81 1.30 -29.20
C PRO A 229 -23.90 -0.19 -29.60
N GLN A 230 -23.62 -0.51 -30.86
CA GLN A 230 -23.62 -1.90 -31.37
C GLN A 230 -22.52 -2.76 -30.73
N CYS A 231 -21.52 -2.14 -30.11
CA CYS A 231 -20.42 -2.86 -29.45
C CYS A 231 -20.81 -3.46 -28.11
N ASN A 232 -21.93 -3.02 -27.51
CA ASN A 232 -22.40 -3.38 -26.16
C ASN A 232 -21.23 -3.53 -25.18
N VAL A 233 -20.53 -2.43 -24.93
CA VAL A 233 -19.32 -2.45 -24.12
C VAL A 233 -19.64 -2.79 -22.67
N GLU A 234 -18.87 -3.71 -22.13
CA GLU A 234 -18.86 -4.11 -20.74
C GLU A 234 -17.44 -3.99 -20.20
N LEU A 235 -17.29 -3.11 -19.20
CA LEU A 235 -16.04 -2.97 -18.44
C LEU A 235 -15.82 -4.20 -17.56
N HIS A 236 -14.56 -4.47 -17.21
CA HIS A 236 -14.15 -5.58 -16.35
C HIS A 236 -14.80 -6.92 -16.72
N THR A 237 -14.75 -7.26 -18.00
CA THR A 237 -15.48 -8.40 -18.56
C THR A 237 -14.59 -9.17 -19.52
N ASP A 238 -14.51 -10.49 -19.35
CA ASP A 238 -13.94 -11.42 -20.33
C ASP A 238 -14.99 -12.44 -20.76
N TYR A 239 -15.31 -12.41 -22.06
CA TYR A 239 -16.14 -13.43 -22.70
C TYR A 239 -15.29 -14.56 -23.27
N GLY A 240 -15.73 -15.80 -23.05
CA GLY A 240 -15.23 -16.97 -23.74
C GLY A 240 -15.68 -17.02 -25.21
N GLY A 241 -15.18 -18.02 -25.94
CA GLY A 241 -15.57 -18.27 -27.32
C GLY A 241 -14.41 -18.78 -28.18
N ALA A 242 -14.73 -19.26 -29.39
CA ALA A 242 -13.74 -19.69 -30.34
C ALA A 242 -13.05 -18.48 -30.98
N ALA A 243 -11.72 -18.38 -30.90
CA ALA A 243 -10.99 -17.27 -31.50
C ALA A 243 -11.06 -17.35 -33.04
N VAL A 244 -11.74 -16.38 -33.66
CA VAL A 244 -11.67 -16.16 -35.11
C VAL A 244 -10.42 -15.35 -35.49
N ARG A 245 -9.90 -14.56 -34.54
CA ARG A 245 -8.60 -13.92 -34.63
C ARG A 245 -7.93 -13.84 -33.25
N TRP A 246 -6.69 -14.30 -33.17
CA TRP A 246 -5.92 -14.38 -31.93
C TRP A 246 -5.36 -13.02 -31.53
N GLY A 247 -5.67 -12.56 -30.31
CA GLY A 247 -5.21 -11.27 -29.78
C GLY A 247 -3.70 -11.17 -29.59
N LEU A 248 -3.02 -12.29 -29.30
CA LEU A 248 -1.55 -12.35 -29.20
C LEU A 248 -0.79 -11.77 -30.41
N THR A 249 -1.43 -11.80 -31.59
CA THR A 249 -0.87 -11.25 -32.84
C THR A 249 -1.73 -10.13 -33.43
N HIS A 250 -2.83 -9.76 -32.77
CA HIS A 250 -3.78 -8.78 -33.24
C HIS A 250 -3.95 -7.69 -32.21
N HIS A 251 -3.20 -6.60 -32.39
CA HIS A 251 -3.26 -5.43 -31.52
C HIS A 251 -4.05 -4.30 -32.16
N LYS A 252 -4.75 -3.53 -31.33
CA LYS A 252 -5.53 -2.35 -31.70
C LYS A 252 -5.29 -1.23 -30.70
N GLU A 253 -5.25 0.01 -31.16
CA GLU A 253 -4.91 1.16 -30.29
C GLU A 253 -6.01 1.49 -29.28
N SER A 254 -7.26 1.08 -29.56
CA SER A 254 -8.41 1.34 -28.70
C SER A 254 -9.42 0.18 -28.70
N ALA A 255 -10.28 0.19 -27.66
CA ALA A 255 -11.42 -0.72 -27.58
C ALA A 255 -12.39 -0.51 -28.76
N ALA A 256 -12.60 0.74 -29.19
CA ALA A 256 -13.43 1.08 -30.33
C ALA A 256 -12.91 0.43 -31.63
N ASP A 257 -11.59 0.48 -31.86
CA ASP A 257 -10.97 -0.15 -33.02
C ASP A 257 -11.04 -1.68 -32.97
N CYS A 258 -11.02 -2.26 -31.75
CA CYS A 258 -11.20 -3.70 -31.56
C CYS A 258 -12.64 -4.14 -31.88
N CYS A 259 -13.64 -3.42 -31.37
CA CYS A 259 -15.04 -3.67 -31.75
C CYS A 259 -15.24 -3.52 -33.26
N GLN A 260 -14.72 -2.44 -33.86
CA GLN A 260 -14.85 -2.21 -35.30
C GLN A 260 -14.20 -3.35 -36.10
N ALA A 261 -13.06 -3.87 -35.66
CA ALA A 261 -12.42 -5.02 -36.28
C ALA A 261 -13.28 -6.30 -36.20
N CYS A 262 -14.04 -6.50 -35.11
CA CYS A 262 -15.01 -7.58 -35.01
C CYS A 262 -16.12 -7.42 -36.05
N LEU A 263 -16.74 -6.23 -36.13
CA LEU A 263 -17.78 -5.92 -37.09
C LEU A 263 -17.30 -6.09 -38.54
N ASP A 264 -16.09 -5.64 -38.84
CA ASP A 264 -15.49 -5.77 -40.16
C ASP A 264 -15.16 -7.23 -40.50
N GLN A 265 -14.67 -8.02 -39.54
CA GLN A 265 -14.43 -9.45 -39.75
C GLN A 265 -15.76 -10.17 -40.02
N ALA A 266 -16.82 -9.86 -39.27
CA ALA A 266 -18.12 -10.48 -39.44
C ALA A 266 -18.76 -10.17 -40.80
N LYS A 267 -18.58 -8.94 -41.31
CA LYS A 267 -19.05 -8.52 -42.64
C LYS A 267 -18.28 -9.19 -43.79
N ASN A 268 -16.98 -9.38 -43.63
CA ASN A 268 -16.09 -9.92 -44.67
C ASN A 268 -15.92 -11.45 -44.61
N ALA A 269 -16.48 -12.11 -43.60
CA ALA A 269 -16.41 -13.56 -43.44
C ALA A 269 -17.05 -14.29 -44.64
N LYS A 270 -16.33 -15.28 -45.17
CA LYS A 270 -16.81 -16.07 -46.31
C LYS A 270 -17.90 -17.06 -45.87
N PRO A 271 -18.73 -17.56 -46.80
CA PRO A 271 -19.67 -18.63 -46.49
C PRO A 271 -18.97 -19.85 -45.87
N GLY A 272 -19.35 -20.20 -44.65
CA GLY A 272 -18.76 -21.32 -43.88
C GLY A 272 -17.67 -20.90 -42.88
N GLU A 273 -17.22 -19.65 -42.86
CA GLU A 273 -16.34 -19.13 -41.80
C GLU A 273 -17.16 -18.65 -40.59
N MET A 274 -16.57 -18.78 -39.40
CA MET A 274 -17.14 -18.23 -38.18
C MET A 274 -17.08 -16.70 -38.23
N LYS A 275 -18.22 -16.06 -37.97
CA LYS A 275 -18.36 -14.60 -37.90
C LYS A 275 -18.10 -14.13 -36.49
N CYS A 276 -17.24 -13.14 -36.32
CA CYS A 276 -17.02 -12.52 -35.02
C CYS A 276 -18.34 -11.99 -34.48
N ASN A 277 -18.64 -12.35 -33.23
CA ASN A 277 -19.72 -11.71 -32.49
C ASN A 277 -19.31 -11.25 -31.09
N ILE A 278 -18.06 -11.51 -30.69
CA ILE A 278 -17.51 -11.15 -29.38
C ILE A 278 -16.14 -10.52 -29.61
N TRP A 279 -15.90 -9.37 -28.99
CA TRP A 279 -14.60 -8.71 -28.97
C TRP A 279 -14.11 -8.59 -27.52
N VAL A 280 -12.82 -8.85 -27.29
CA VAL A 280 -12.17 -8.69 -25.97
C VAL A 280 -10.87 -7.91 -26.15
N TYR A 281 -10.73 -6.82 -25.41
CA TYR A 281 -9.65 -5.85 -25.53
C TYR A 281 -8.89 -5.71 -24.21
N CYS A 282 -7.57 -5.58 -24.28
CA CYS A 282 -6.73 -5.27 -23.13
C CYS A 282 -6.38 -3.77 -23.04
N PRO A 283 -7.08 -2.98 -22.19
CA PRO A 283 -6.79 -1.56 -22.01
C PRO A 283 -5.57 -1.30 -21.09
N SER A 284 -5.18 -2.25 -20.25
CA SER A 284 -4.10 -2.07 -19.26
C SER A 284 -2.73 -1.98 -19.93
N GLU A 285 -1.95 -0.92 -19.63
CA GLU A 285 -0.55 -0.79 -20.09
C GLU A 285 0.37 -1.89 -19.54
N PHE A 286 0.00 -2.46 -18.39
CA PHE A 286 0.74 -3.54 -17.73
C PHE A 286 0.33 -4.93 -18.22
N GLY A 287 -0.55 -5.01 -19.22
CA GLY A 287 -1.12 -6.27 -19.69
C GLY A 287 -2.33 -6.72 -18.89
N CYS A 288 -2.96 -7.79 -19.36
CA CYS A 288 -4.21 -8.30 -18.82
C CYS A 288 -4.07 -9.74 -18.34
N TYR A 289 -4.58 -10.03 -17.16
CA TYR A 289 -4.53 -11.37 -16.60
C TYR A 289 -5.54 -12.31 -17.26
N SER A 290 -5.08 -13.49 -17.67
CA SER A 290 -5.91 -14.62 -18.10
C SER A 290 -5.33 -15.89 -17.47
N PRO A 291 -6.15 -16.87 -17.05
CA PRO A 291 -5.68 -18.13 -16.49
C PRO A 291 -5.20 -19.10 -17.57
N ASP A 292 -4.28 -18.65 -18.41
CA ASP A 292 -3.65 -19.47 -19.43
C ASP A 292 -2.12 -19.35 -19.39
N LYS A 293 -1.44 -19.98 -20.36
CA LYS A 293 0.03 -20.06 -20.38
C LYS A 293 0.70 -18.83 -21.00
N TYR A 294 -0.07 -17.87 -21.51
CA TYR A 294 0.43 -16.72 -22.22
C TYR A 294 0.46 -15.48 -21.33
N GLU A 295 1.38 -14.59 -21.65
CA GLU A 295 1.46 -13.27 -21.03
C GLU A 295 0.79 -12.28 -21.99
N HIS A 296 -0.38 -11.79 -21.61
CA HIS A 296 -1.14 -10.88 -22.46
C HIS A 296 -0.71 -9.44 -22.27
N LYS A 297 -0.50 -8.75 -23.39
CA LYS A 297 0.04 -7.39 -23.44
C LYS A 297 -1.04 -6.35 -23.68
N HIS A 298 -0.69 -5.11 -23.40
CA HIS A 298 -1.50 -3.94 -23.74
C HIS A 298 -1.90 -3.97 -25.22
N GLN A 299 -3.12 -3.51 -25.53
CA GLN A 299 -3.69 -3.41 -26.88
C GLN A 299 -4.06 -4.73 -27.55
N GLU A 300 -3.95 -5.87 -26.87
CA GLU A 300 -4.43 -7.13 -27.44
C GLU A 300 -5.93 -7.08 -27.73
N CYS A 301 -6.30 -7.45 -28.96
CA CYS A 301 -7.67 -7.49 -29.45
C CYS A 301 -8.02 -8.90 -29.93
N TRP A 302 -8.85 -9.57 -29.13
CA TRP A 302 -9.34 -10.91 -29.38
C TRP A 302 -10.69 -10.84 -30.07
N LEU A 303 -10.78 -11.43 -31.27
CA LEU A 303 -12.03 -11.58 -31.99
C LEU A 303 -12.49 -13.02 -31.81
N LYS A 304 -13.67 -13.21 -31.22
CA LYS A 304 -14.21 -14.52 -30.85
C LYS A 304 -15.60 -14.72 -31.46
N GLN A 305 -15.98 -15.99 -31.59
CA GLN A 305 -17.32 -16.41 -31.99
C GLN A 305 -17.86 -17.44 -30.98
N ASP A 306 -19.10 -17.25 -30.56
CA ASP A 306 -19.90 -18.26 -29.85
C ASP A 306 -21.39 -18.03 -30.13
N ASP A 307 -22.16 -19.08 -30.42
CA ASP A 307 -23.61 -18.96 -30.64
C ASP A 307 -24.33 -18.50 -29.36
N HIS A 308 -23.76 -18.81 -28.20
CA HIS A 308 -24.26 -18.40 -26.89
C HIS A 308 -23.10 -17.81 -26.07
N PRO A 309 -22.78 -16.52 -26.21
CA PRO A 309 -21.65 -15.87 -25.54
C PRO A 309 -21.60 -16.20 -24.05
N LYS A 310 -20.55 -16.93 -23.64
CA LYS A 310 -20.35 -17.36 -22.25
C LYS A 310 -19.43 -16.39 -21.53
N LEU A 311 -19.90 -15.88 -20.42
CA LEU A 311 -19.11 -15.05 -19.53
C LEU A 311 -18.09 -15.93 -18.79
N ASN A 312 -16.80 -15.63 -18.91
CA ASN A 312 -15.76 -16.30 -18.11
C ASN A 312 -15.62 -15.60 -16.76
N PHE A 313 -15.33 -14.29 -16.81
CA PHE A 313 -15.08 -13.46 -15.64
C PHE A 313 -15.74 -12.10 -15.80
N LYS A 314 -16.24 -11.56 -14.70
CA LYS A 314 -16.96 -10.28 -14.62
C LYS A 314 -16.65 -9.58 -13.31
N ASP A 315 -16.46 -8.27 -13.38
CA ASP A 315 -16.20 -7.36 -12.27
C ASP A 315 -14.96 -7.75 -11.46
N LYS A 316 -15.11 -8.64 -10.46
CA LYS A 316 -14.04 -9.03 -9.53
C LYS A 316 -13.84 -10.54 -9.52
N TYR A 317 -12.58 -10.97 -9.41
CA TYR A 317 -12.28 -12.37 -9.15
C TYR A 317 -12.65 -12.71 -7.69
N SER A 318 -13.30 -13.86 -7.47
CA SER A 318 -13.66 -14.29 -6.12
C SER A 318 -12.41 -14.53 -5.26
N GLU A 319 -12.53 -14.35 -3.95
CA GLU A 319 -11.42 -14.61 -3.00
C GLU A 319 -10.90 -16.04 -3.15
N SER A 320 -11.80 -17.03 -3.19
CA SER A 320 -11.44 -18.44 -3.42
C SER A 320 -10.68 -18.70 -4.72
N TYR A 321 -10.98 -17.93 -5.77
CA TYR A 321 -10.28 -18.04 -7.04
C TYR A 321 -8.87 -17.44 -6.95
N ARG A 322 -8.72 -16.30 -6.25
CA ARG A 322 -7.43 -15.63 -6.04
C ARG A 322 -6.52 -16.39 -5.06
N ASP A 323 -7.10 -17.11 -4.10
CA ASP A 323 -6.35 -18.01 -3.20
C ASP A 323 -5.70 -19.16 -3.97
N SER A 324 -6.41 -19.68 -4.98
CA SER A 324 -5.90 -20.73 -5.88
C SER A 324 -5.04 -20.17 -7.03
N HIS A 325 -5.20 -18.89 -7.37
CA HIS A 325 -4.47 -18.19 -8.42
C HIS A 325 -3.88 -16.87 -7.90
N PRO A 326 -2.76 -16.91 -7.16
CA PRO A 326 -2.22 -15.73 -6.46
C PRO A 326 -1.82 -14.56 -7.38
N THR A 327 -1.63 -14.84 -8.67
CA THR A 327 -1.32 -13.84 -9.70
C THR A 327 -2.55 -13.12 -10.26
N ALA A 328 -3.76 -13.60 -9.94
CA ALA A 328 -5.00 -12.97 -10.39
C ALA A 328 -5.22 -11.62 -9.67
N PRO A 329 -5.47 -10.53 -10.42
CA PRO A 329 -5.78 -9.24 -9.84
C PRO A 329 -7.14 -9.29 -9.12
N VAL A 330 -7.49 -8.20 -8.41
CA VAL A 330 -8.80 -8.08 -7.75
C VAL A 330 -9.92 -7.93 -8.78
N VAL A 331 -9.70 -7.09 -9.78
CA VAL A 331 -10.67 -6.70 -10.81
C VAL A 331 -10.28 -7.34 -12.14
N VAL A 332 -11.27 -7.74 -12.94
CA VAL A 332 -11.05 -8.26 -14.29
C VAL A 332 -10.46 -7.15 -15.17
N PRO A 333 -9.26 -7.32 -15.75
CA PRO A 333 -8.57 -6.23 -16.46
C PRO A 333 -9.02 -6.08 -17.93
N TRP A 334 -9.89 -6.97 -18.41
CA TRP A 334 -10.37 -6.98 -19.78
C TRP A 334 -11.60 -6.09 -19.96
N MET A 335 -11.73 -5.52 -21.15
CA MET A 335 -12.95 -4.88 -21.63
C MET A 335 -13.49 -5.71 -22.79
N SER A 336 -14.79 -5.97 -22.83
CA SER A 336 -15.34 -6.78 -23.90
C SER A 336 -16.76 -6.38 -24.24
N GLY A 337 -17.27 -6.95 -25.33
CA GLY A 337 -18.67 -6.78 -25.69
C GLY A 337 -19.11 -7.81 -26.72
N VAL A 338 -20.42 -8.04 -26.73
CA VAL A 338 -21.08 -8.86 -27.75
C VAL A 338 -21.64 -7.91 -28.79
N VAL A 339 -21.26 -8.04 -30.05
CA VAL A 339 -21.83 -7.17 -31.09
C VAL A 339 -23.25 -7.60 -31.43
N SER A 340 -24.17 -6.63 -31.47
CA SER A 340 -25.52 -6.88 -31.98
C SER A 340 -25.45 -7.05 -33.51
N ALA A 341 -25.85 -8.22 -34.00
CA ALA A 341 -25.83 -8.57 -35.42
C ALA A 341 -26.78 -7.73 -36.27
#